data_AF-A0AA51IAL0-F1
#
_entry.id   AF-A0AA51IAL0-F1
#
_cell.length_a   1.000
_cell.length_b   1.000
_cell.length_c   1.000
_cell.angle_alpha   90.00
_cell.angle_beta   90.00
_cell.angle_gamma   90.00
#
_symmetry.space_group_name_H-M   'P 1'
#
loop_
_entity.id
_entity.type
_entity.pdbx_description
1 polymer ?
#
loop_
_entity_poly.entity_id
_entity_poly.type
_entity_poly.pdbx_seq_one_letter_code
_entity_poly.pdbx_strand_id
1 'polypeptide(L)' 'NTQYTRLVEIVGAHDLGVGIVLGAHQSIGFKAILLVGTPEQKAKYLPRVTSGQIAAFCLTEPSSGSDA' A
#
# COMPACT_ATOMS: atom_id res chain seq x y z
N ASN A 1 -8.03 -1.51 12.01
CA ASN A 1 -7.84 -0.14 11.49
C ASN A 1 -7.33 0.85 12.53
N THR A 2 -7.89 0.93 13.73
CA THR A 2 -7.49 1.98 14.72
C THR A 2 -6.02 1.92 15.16
N GLN A 3 -5.46 0.72 15.38
CA GLN A 3 -4.03 0.56 15.70
C GLN A 3 -3.12 1.08 14.56
N TYR A 4 -3.47 0.75 13.31
CA TYR A 4 -2.74 1.24 12.14
C TYR A 4 -2.77 2.76 12.06
N THR A 5 -3.93 3.39 12.28
CA THR A 5 -4.07 4.85 12.30
C THR A 5 -3.13 5.51 13.31
N ARG A 6 -3.02 4.95 14.52
CA ARG A 6 -2.11 5.50 15.55
C ARG A 6 -0.65 5.46 15.11
N LEU A 7 -0.24 4.38 14.45
CA LEU A 7 1.13 4.25 13.93
C LEU A 7 1.39 5.20 12.75
N VAL A 8 0.41 5.35 11.85
CA VAL A 8 0.50 6.31 10.74
C VAL A 8 0.61 7.75 11.24
N GLU A 9 -0.12 8.12 12.31
CA GLU A 9 0.00 9.44 12.94
C GLU A 9 1.43 9.69 13.43
N ILE A 10 2.04 8.69 14.07
CA ILE A 10 3.44 8.80 14.54
C ILE A 10 4.39 8.99 13.35
N VAL A 11 4.25 8.19 12.29
CA VAL A 11 5.10 8.34 11.09
C VAL A 11 4.92 9.72 10.48
N GLY A 12 3.67 10.17 10.29
CA GLY A 12 3.37 11.46 9.67
C GLY A 12 3.84 12.65 10.51
N ALA A 13 3.87 12.53 11.84
CA ALA A 13 4.42 13.55 12.73
C ALA A 13 5.95 13.70 12.63
N HIS A 14 6.65 12.70 12.08
CA HIS A 14 8.12 12.72 11.97
C HIS A 14 8.59 12.93 10.53
N ASP A 15 8.05 12.18 9.55
CA ASP A 15 8.47 12.28 8.16
C ASP A 15 7.34 11.82 7.20
N LEU A 16 6.81 12.78 6.44
CA LEU A 16 5.77 12.52 5.44
C LEU A 16 6.30 11.84 4.17
N GLY A 17 7.56 12.02 3.81
CA GLY A 17 8.18 11.31 2.69
C GLY A 17 8.23 9.80 2.95
N VAL A 18 8.67 9.41 4.16
CA VAL A 18 8.60 8.01 4.63
C VAL A 18 7.15 7.55 4.70
N GLY A 19 6.25 8.40 5.22
CA GLY A 19 4.82 8.12 5.26
C GLY A 19 4.23 7.77 3.89
N ILE A 20 4.58 8.52 2.83
CA ILE A 20 4.11 8.26 1.46
C ILE A 20 4.68 6.95 0.93
N VAL A 21 5.96 6.64 1.14
CA VAL A 21 6.55 5.35 0.70
C VAL A 21 5.81 4.17 1.35
N LEU A 22 5.60 4.22 2.66
CA LEU A 22 4.87 3.18 3.40
C LEU A 22 3.40 3.09 2.98
N GLY A 23 2.75 4.24 2.80
CA GLY A 23 1.35 4.35 2.39
C GLY A 23 1.12 3.82 0.98
N ALA A 24 1.90 4.28 0.00
CA ALA A 24 1.84 3.82 -1.38
C ALA A 24 2.06 2.30 -1.47
N HIS A 25 2.98 1.76 -0.67
CA HIS A 25 3.24 0.32 -0.61
C HIS A 25 2.05 -0.50 -0.06
N GLN A 26 1.56 -0.19 1.15
CA GLN A 26 0.60 -1.06 1.86
C GLN A 26 -0.85 -0.58 1.84
N SER A 27 -1.07 0.73 1.79
CA SER A 27 -2.42 1.30 1.85
C SER A 27 -3.13 1.22 0.51
N ILE A 28 -2.38 1.26 -0.60
CA ILE A 28 -2.92 1.13 -1.96
C ILE A 28 -2.18 0.08 -2.82
N GLY A 29 -0.85 -0.05 -2.70
CA GLY A 29 -0.03 -0.89 -3.59
C GLY A 29 -0.39 -2.38 -3.59
N PHE A 30 -0.35 -3.06 -2.44
CA PHE A 30 -0.81 -4.45 -2.34
C PHE A 30 -2.21 -4.61 -1.75
N LYS A 31 -2.91 -3.51 -1.48
CA LYS A 31 -4.20 -3.52 -0.76
C LYS A 31 -5.24 -4.40 -1.45
N ALA A 32 -5.30 -4.38 -2.79
CA ALA A 32 -6.23 -5.21 -3.55
C ALA A 32 -6.00 -6.71 -3.30
N ILE A 33 -4.75 -7.18 -3.24
CA ILE A 33 -4.44 -8.59 -2.93
C ILE A 33 -4.94 -8.95 -1.53
N LEU A 34 -4.77 -8.05 -0.55
CA LEU A 34 -5.27 -8.27 0.81
C LEU A 34 -6.80 -8.36 0.87
N LEU A 35 -7.50 -7.43 0.21
CA LEU A 35 -8.96 -7.32 0.27
C LEU A 35 -9.67 -8.37 -0.59
N VAL A 36 -9.28 -8.50 -1.86
CA VAL A 36 -10.03 -9.25 -2.89
C VAL A 36 -9.20 -10.33 -3.58
N GLY A 37 -7.92 -10.49 -3.24
CA GLY A 37 -7.08 -11.52 -3.84
C GLY A 37 -7.54 -12.94 -3.50
N THR A 38 -7.38 -13.87 -4.45
CA THR A 38 -7.65 -15.30 -4.22
C THR A 38 -6.69 -15.88 -3.17
N PRO A 39 -7.00 -17.05 -2.57
CA PRO A 39 -6.07 -17.72 -1.65
C PRO A 39 -4.66 -17.90 -2.25
N GLU A 40 -4.58 -18.26 -3.53
CA GLU A 40 -3.33 -18.47 -4.25
C GLU A 40 -2.56 -17.16 -4.45
N GLN A 41 -3.25 -16.07 -4.80
CA GLN A 41 -2.64 -14.74 -4.94
C GLN A 41 -2.11 -14.26 -3.58
N LYS A 42 -2.90 -14.42 -2.51
CA LYS A 42 -2.49 -14.03 -1.15
C LYS A 42 -1.26 -14.81 -0.70
N ALA A 43 -1.27 -16.13 -0.85
CA ALA A 43 -0.14 -17.00 -0.51
C ALA A 43 1.12 -16.67 -1.31
N LYS A 44 0.98 -16.33 -2.60
CA LYS A 44 2.11 -16.02 -3.48
C LYS A 44 2.72 -14.64 -3.23
N TYR A 45 1.88 -13.61 -3.02
CA TYR A 45 2.34 -12.22 -3.08
C TYR A 45 2.48 -11.54 -1.71
N LEU A 46 1.63 -11.84 -0.73
CA LEU A 46 1.71 -11.19 0.59
C LEU A 46 3.07 -11.44 1.28
N PRO A 47 3.62 -12.66 1.32
CA PRO A 47 4.91 -12.91 1.95
C PRO A 47 6.05 -12.10 1.32
N ARG A 48 5.97 -11.80 0.02
CA ARG A 48 7.01 -11.02 -0.68
C ARG A 48 7.01 -9.57 -0.21
N VAL A 49 5.83 -8.95 -0.19
CA VAL A 49 5.68 -7.53 0.18
C VAL A 49 5.88 -7.29 1.67
N THR A 50 5.61 -8.28 2.52
CA THR A 50 5.92 -8.19 3.96
C THR A 50 7.39 -8.51 4.30
N SER A 51 8.16 -9.06 3.34
CA SER A 51 9.58 -9.44 3.54
C SER A 51 10.56 -8.51 2.82
N GLY A 52 10.14 -7.28 2.52
CA GLY A 52 11.02 -6.22 2.01
C GLY A 52 10.95 -5.94 0.50
N GLN A 53 10.10 -6.65 -0.27
CA GLN A 53 9.78 -6.18 -1.63
C GLN A 53 8.78 -5.04 -1.58
N ILE A 54 8.97 -4.03 -2.43
CA ILE A 54 8.08 -2.86 -2.51
C ILE A 54 6.98 -3.11 -3.55
N ALA A 55 5.82 -2.50 -3.30
CA ALA A 55 4.64 -2.54 -4.15
C ALA A 55 4.25 -1.12 -4.50
N ALA A 56 3.64 -0.93 -5.67
CA ALA A 56 3.18 0.36 -6.15
C ALA A 56 1.75 0.23 -6.69
N PHE A 57 1.01 1.33 -6.61
CA PHE A 57 -0.31 1.44 -7.22
C PHE A 57 -0.19 2.24 -8.50
N CYS A 58 -0.26 1.55 -9.64
CA CYS A 58 -0.06 2.13 -10.96
C CYS A 58 -1.42 2.31 -11.65
N LEU A 59 -2.13 3.37 -11.28
CA LEU A 59 -3.44 3.72 -11.87
C LEU A 59 -3.35 4.95 -12.79
N THR A 60 -2.79 6.05 -12.30
CA THR A 60 -2.73 7.32 -13.02
C THR A 60 -1.93 7.19 -14.32
N GLU A 61 -2.48 7.76 -15.39
CA GLU A 61 -1.90 7.80 -16.74
C GLU A 61 -1.79 9.27 -17.22
N PRO A 62 -1.00 9.58 -18.28
CA PRO A 62 -0.87 10.96 -18.77
C PRO A 62 -2.21 11.64 -19.13
N SER A 63 -3.20 10.86 -19.57
CA SER A 63 -4.53 11.33 -19.97
C SER A 63 -5.63 11.05 -18.94
N SER A 64 -5.35 10.38 -17.82
CA SER A 64 -6.36 9.95 -16.85
C SER A 64 -5.84 10.05 -15.41
N GLY A 65 -6.59 10.77 -14.57
CA GLY A 65 -6.29 10.98 -13.16
C GLY A 65 -7.55 10.91 -12.32
N SER A 66 -8.32 12.00 -12.27
CA SER A 66 -9.61 12.03 -11.56
C SER A 66 -10.69 11.17 -12.24
N ASP A 67 -10.61 11.02 -13.56
CA ASP A 67 -11.49 10.17 -14.39
C ASP A 67 -10.74 8.88 -14.77
N ALA A 68 -10.63 7.98 -13.80
CA ALA A 68 -9.89 6.71 -13.88
C ALA A 68 -10.80 5.51 -14.20
#